data_AF-A0A1F4NSY9-F1
#
_entry.id   AF-A0A1F4NSY9-F1
#
_cell.length_a   1.000
_cell.length_b   1.000
_cell.length_c   1.000
_cell.angle_alpha   90.00
_cell.angle_beta   90.00
_cell.angle_gamma   90.00
#
_symmetry.space_group_name_H-M   'P 1'
#
loop_
_entity.id
_entity.type
_entity.pdbx_description
1 polymer ?
#
loop_
_entity_poly.entity_id
_entity_poly.type
_entity_poly.pdbx_seq_one_letter_code
_entity_poly.pdbx_strand_id
1 'polypeptide(L)'
;MARQKSLKQDNLEEAWVREFPLTSASLFGANFCIELKRILGKGLKQALFMYQNGQTTAYKGRQDGQLFSRYYGQKVRTSPQFAKALPGELIRLSDQVIRFTKQHRKITKENYKGFYGLYNQFIAHHMATYWAADYLRDKFGKQHNIAINKLDRAWVYNEKVIPRVEQLLDRTLRWVANTGKVPAKLGRVLTWDELTAYINNGELPSTKTLRARNQLAVLSYANSRYALAAGQKARQIMRQLQTIKKTAKITGTASVPGRAKGIVQVISKIADLKKFKPGRILVTPMTRPTFNPALKKAKAIITDEGGLLCHAAILAREFNIPCIIGTKNATRVLKDGDLVEVDADKGIVKIL
;
A
#
# COMPACT_ATOMS: atom_id res chain seq x y z
N MET A 1 3.79 32.06 -19.05
CA MET A 1 4.17 31.24 -17.87
C MET A 1 3.02 31.21 -16.88
N ALA A 2 2.17 30.17 -16.90
CA ALA A 2 1.04 30.05 -15.98
C ALA A 2 1.52 29.53 -14.61
N ARG A 3 1.31 30.32 -13.55
CA ARG A 3 1.62 29.97 -12.15
C ARG A 3 1.02 28.60 -11.80
N GLN A 4 1.89 27.67 -11.40
CA GLN A 4 1.55 26.37 -10.82
C GLN A 4 0.75 26.60 -9.53
N LYS A 5 -0.59 26.57 -9.56
CA LYS A 5 -1.40 26.53 -8.34
C LYS A 5 -0.98 25.28 -7.57
N SER A 6 -0.37 25.45 -6.40
CA SER A 6 0.04 24.33 -5.56
C SER A 6 -1.19 23.49 -5.24
N LEU A 7 -1.11 22.19 -5.49
CA LEU A 7 -2.10 21.22 -5.04
C LEU A 7 -2.24 21.39 -3.52
N LYS A 8 -3.42 21.81 -3.03
CA LYS A 8 -3.67 21.91 -1.58
C LYS A 8 -3.58 20.50 -1.00
N GLN A 9 -2.51 20.23 -0.26
CA GLN A 9 -2.23 18.95 0.41
C GLN A 9 -2.92 18.84 1.77
N ASP A 10 -3.71 19.86 2.12
CA ASP A 10 -4.53 19.89 3.32
C ASP A 10 -5.58 18.77 3.21
N ASN A 11 -5.71 17.95 4.26
CA ASN A 11 -6.66 16.83 4.37
C ASN A 11 -6.27 15.51 3.67
N LEU A 12 -4.98 15.21 3.55
CA LEU A 12 -4.50 13.87 3.22
C LEU A 12 -4.38 12.98 4.48
N GLU A 13 -4.73 11.71 4.34
CA GLU A 13 -4.45 10.65 5.29
C GLU A 13 -3.53 9.60 4.66
N GLU A 14 -2.71 8.96 5.49
CA GLU A 14 -1.86 7.85 5.07
C GLU A 14 -2.72 6.62 4.79
N ALA A 15 -2.48 5.97 3.66
CA ALA A 15 -3.21 4.79 3.23
C ALA A 15 -2.43 3.49 3.53
N TRP A 16 -1.14 3.45 3.20
CA TRP A 16 -0.27 2.28 3.41
C TRP A 16 1.21 2.64 3.19
N VAL A 17 2.10 1.76 3.66
CA VAL A 17 3.55 1.82 3.42
C VAL A 17 4.05 0.47 2.88
N ARG A 18 4.76 0.48 1.75
CA ARG A 18 5.25 -0.74 1.07
C ARG A 18 6.60 -0.53 0.38
N GLU A 19 7.36 -1.61 0.19
CA GLU A 19 8.61 -1.62 -0.59
C GLU A 19 8.35 -1.65 -2.11
N PHE A 20 7.50 -0.75 -2.59
CA PHE A 20 7.21 -0.61 -4.02
C PHE A 20 8.16 0.39 -4.69
N PRO A 21 8.59 0.12 -5.95
CA PRO A 21 9.29 1.10 -6.76
C PRO A 21 8.34 2.23 -7.16
N LEU A 22 8.94 3.35 -7.60
CA LEU A 22 8.19 4.51 -8.08
C LEU A 22 7.34 4.19 -9.32
N THR A 23 7.72 3.15 -10.08
CA THR A 23 6.96 2.65 -11.22
C THR A 23 5.58 2.14 -10.77
N SER A 24 5.54 1.28 -9.76
CA SER A 24 4.28 0.79 -9.18
C SER A 24 3.46 1.92 -8.56
N ALA A 25 4.12 2.84 -7.85
CA ALA A 25 3.46 4.04 -7.31
C ALA A 25 2.79 4.87 -8.42
N SER A 26 3.45 5.04 -9.57
CA SER A 26 2.88 5.78 -10.69
C SER A 26 1.74 5.05 -11.41
N LEU A 27 1.82 3.72 -11.53
CA LEU A 27 0.72 2.88 -12.02
C LEU A 27 -0.50 3.00 -11.11
N PHE A 28 -0.31 2.89 -9.80
CA PHE A 28 -1.39 3.02 -8.83
C PHE A 28 -2.00 4.41 -8.81
N GLY A 29 -1.20 5.47 -8.86
CA GLY A 29 -1.71 6.83 -8.88
C GLY A 29 -2.55 7.13 -10.13
N ALA A 30 -2.06 6.73 -11.31
CA ALA A 30 -2.81 6.80 -12.55
C ALA A 30 -4.11 5.97 -12.45
N ASN A 31 -4.02 4.76 -11.91
CA ASN A 31 -5.18 3.91 -11.77
C ASN A 31 -6.24 4.53 -10.85
N PHE A 32 -5.86 4.86 -9.61
CA PHE A 32 -6.80 5.30 -8.59
C PHE A 32 -7.50 6.60 -8.97
N CYS A 33 -6.80 7.53 -9.63
CA CYS A 33 -7.35 8.85 -9.95
C CYS A 33 -7.99 8.93 -11.34
N ILE A 34 -7.57 8.09 -12.30
CA ILE A 34 -7.99 8.17 -13.70
C ILE A 34 -8.71 6.89 -14.13
N GLU A 35 -8.03 5.75 -14.09
CA GLU A 35 -8.54 4.50 -14.66
C GLU A 35 -9.73 3.93 -13.87
N LEU A 36 -9.71 4.04 -12.54
CA LEU A 36 -10.80 3.57 -11.68
C LEU A 36 -12.13 4.23 -12.07
N LYS A 37 -12.07 5.54 -12.34
CA LYS A 37 -13.22 6.32 -12.81
C LYS A 37 -13.67 5.88 -14.18
N ARG A 38 -12.72 5.64 -15.11
CA ARG A 38 -13.01 5.18 -16.47
C ARG A 38 -13.63 3.79 -16.51
N ILE A 39 -13.12 2.86 -15.68
CA ILE A 39 -13.51 1.44 -15.70
C ILE A 39 -14.78 1.20 -14.87
N LEU A 40 -14.87 1.78 -13.67
CA LEU A 40 -15.91 1.44 -12.69
C LEU A 40 -16.80 2.62 -12.25
N GLY A 41 -16.56 3.82 -12.78
CA GLY A 41 -17.42 5.00 -12.63
C GLY A 41 -17.05 5.95 -11.49
N LYS A 42 -16.09 5.61 -10.63
CA LYS A 42 -15.58 6.48 -9.55
C LYS A 42 -14.07 6.29 -9.41
N GLY A 43 -13.31 7.35 -9.12
CA GLY A 43 -11.86 7.31 -8.83
C GLY A 43 -11.45 8.46 -7.90
N LEU A 44 -10.37 8.28 -7.13
CA LEU A 44 -9.90 9.24 -6.13
C LEU A 44 -9.75 10.65 -6.71
N LYS A 45 -10.10 11.68 -5.94
CA LYS A 45 -9.86 13.07 -6.40
C LYS A 45 -8.39 13.40 -6.37
N GLN A 46 -7.70 12.87 -5.36
CA GLN A 46 -6.27 13.04 -5.18
C GLN A 46 -5.61 11.82 -4.54
N ALA A 47 -4.35 11.59 -4.92
CA ALA A 47 -3.48 10.61 -4.28
C ALA A 47 -2.05 11.15 -4.29
N LEU A 48 -1.28 10.82 -3.26
CA LEU A 48 0.12 11.20 -3.17
C LEU A 48 0.95 9.99 -2.77
N PHE A 49 2.07 9.77 -3.45
CA PHE A 49 2.99 8.69 -3.16
C PHE A 49 4.36 9.29 -2.88
N MET A 50 4.88 9.03 -1.69
CA MET A 50 6.19 9.48 -1.27
C MET A 50 7.14 8.29 -1.24
N TYR A 51 8.16 8.32 -2.09
CA TYR A 51 9.25 7.36 -2.09
C TYR A 51 10.42 7.89 -1.28
N GLN A 52 10.86 7.12 -0.29
CA GLN A 52 12.02 7.43 0.55
C GLN A 52 12.71 6.13 0.99
N ASN A 53 14.02 6.04 0.82
CA ASN A 53 14.85 4.92 1.33
C ASN A 53 14.35 3.51 0.96
N GLY A 54 13.83 3.33 -0.26
CA GLY A 54 13.33 2.04 -0.76
C GLY A 54 11.87 1.74 -0.44
N GLN A 55 11.20 2.62 0.31
CA GLN A 55 9.80 2.49 0.68
C GLN A 55 8.94 3.56 0.01
N THR A 56 7.73 3.19 -0.36
CA THR A 56 6.68 4.09 -0.85
C THR A 56 5.59 4.18 0.21
N THR A 57 5.29 5.39 0.65
CA THR A 57 4.11 5.72 1.47
C THR A 57 3.03 6.31 0.57
N ALA A 58 1.84 5.71 0.55
CA ALA A 58 0.69 6.26 -0.16
C ALA A 58 -0.18 7.09 0.79
N TYR A 59 -0.72 8.18 0.25
CA TYR A 59 -1.64 9.09 0.90
C TYR A 59 -2.85 9.30 0.00
N LYS A 60 -4.03 9.45 0.59
CA LYS A 60 -5.30 9.72 -0.09
C LYS A 60 -6.06 10.82 0.65
N GLY A 61 -7.06 11.44 0.03
CA GLY A 61 -7.93 12.37 0.76
C GLY A 61 -8.67 11.67 1.91
N ARG A 62 -8.74 12.30 3.09
CA ARG A 62 -9.42 11.74 4.28
C ARG A 62 -10.89 11.41 4.02
N GLN A 63 -11.57 12.28 3.29
CA GLN A 63 -12.97 12.06 2.89
C GLN A 63 -13.11 11.13 1.68
N ASP A 64 -12.08 11.06 0.83
CA ASP A 64 -12.15 10.24 -0.38
C ASP A 64 -12.36 8.78 0.02
N GLY A 65 -11.55 8.24 0.94
CA GLY A 65 -11.64 6.84 1.38
C GLY A 65 -13.07 6.40 1.76
N GLN A 66 -13.76 7.19 2.58
CA GLN A 66 -15.14 6.91 2.98
C GLN A 66 -16.14 7.01 1.82
N LEU A 67 -15.96 8.00 0.93
CA LEU A 67 -16.80 8.15 -0.27
C LEU A 67 -16.62 6.97 -1.24
N PHE A 68 -15.41 6.44 -1.38
CA PHE A 68 -15.11 5.27 -2.20
C PHE A 68 -15.71 3.99 -1.64
N SER A 69 -15.43 3.70 -0.37
CA SER A 69 -16.01 2.56 0.34
C SER A 69 -17.55 2.61 0.26
N ARG A 70 -18.15 3.78 0.51
CA ARG A 70 -19.60 3.96 0.38
C ARG A 70 -20.12 3.73 -1.03
N TYR A 71 -19.48 4.29 -2.06
CA TYR A 71 -19.92 4.13 -3.45
C TYR A 71 -19.94 2.66 -3.87
N TYR A 72 -18.83 1.93 -3.69
CA TYR A 72 -18.74 0.54 -4.12
C TYR A 72 -19.57 -0.40 -3.24
N GLY A 73 -19.60 -0.17 -1.93
CA GLY A 73 -20.43 -0.95 -1.02
C GLY A 73 -21.93 -0.77 -1.29
N GLN A 74 -22.38 0.46 -1.57
CA GLN A 74 -23.75 0.71 -2.01
C GLN A 74 -24.04 0.06 -3.37
N LYS A 75 -23.11 0.17 -4.34
CA LYS A 75 -23.28 -0.43 -5.67
C LYS A 75 -23.42 -1.95 -5.62
N VAL A 76 -22.64 -2.63 -4.76
CA VAL A 76 -22.82 -4.07 -4.48
C VAL A 76 -24.17 -4.35 -3.85
N ARG A 77 -24.67 -3.51 -2.94
CA ARG A 77 -25.96 -3.71 -2.29
C ARG A 77 -27.16 -3.50 -3.22
N THR A 78 -27.10 -2.51 -4.11
CA THR A 78 -28.25 -2.08 -4.93
C THR A 78 -28.25 -2.65 -6.34
N SER A 79 -27.13 -3.23 -6.81
CA SER A 79 -27.04 -3.85 -8.14
C SER A 79 -26.65 -5.32 -8.04
N PRO A 80 -27.62 -6.26 -8.16
CA PRO A 80 -27.33 -7.69 -8.16
C PRO A 80 -26.34 -8.12 -9.25
N GLN A 81 -26.42 -7.49 -10.43
CA GLN A 81 -25.49 -7.71 -11.53
C GLN A 81 -24.05 -7.35 -11.13
N PHE A 82 -23.85 -6.16 -10.54
CA PHE A 82 -22.52 -5.72 -10.09
C PHE A 82 -21.98 -6.60 -8.96
N ALA A 83 -22.83 -6.96 -7.98
CA ALA A 83 -22.48 -7.85 -6.88
C ALA A 83 -22.01 -9.23 -7.35
N LYS A 84 -22.62 -9.77 -8.41
CA LYS A 84 -22.23 -11.04 -9.02
C LYS A 84 -20.95 -10.90 -9.85
N ALA A 85 -20.85 -9.84 -10.66
CA ALA A 85 -19.76 -9.66 -11.62
C ALA A 85 -18.42 -9.32 -10.95
N LEU A 86 -18.40 -8.41 -9.98
CA LEU A 86 -17.17 -7.87 -9.38
C LEU A 86 -16.17 -8.95 -8.89
N PRO A 87 -16.56 -9.91 -8.02
CA PRO A 87 -15.62 -10.93 -7.56
C PRO A 87 -15.19 -11.90 -8.68
N GLY A 88 -16.08 -12.26 -9.60
CA GLY A 88 -15.77 -13.15 -10.72
C GLY A 88 -14.77 -12.53 -11.69
N GLU A 89 -14.96 -11.23 -11.99
CA GLU A 89 -14.07 -10.48 -12.86
C GLU A 89 -12.67 -10.29 -12.25
N LEU A 90 -12.60 -10.05 -10.94
CA LEU A 90 -11.32 -10.01 -10.22
C LEU A 90 -10.55 -11.34 -10.32
N ILE A 91 -11.23 -12.48 -10.16
CA ILE A 91 -10.61 -13.80 -10.32
C ILE A 91 -10.11 -13.99 -11.76
N ARG A 92 -10.96 -13.70 -12.75
CA ARG A 92 -10.61 -13.81 -14.18
C ARG A 92 -9.38 -12.96 -14.54
N LEU A 93 -9.35 -11.71 -14.09
CA LEU A 93 -8.22 -10.79 -14.29
C LEU A 93 -6.97 -11.26 -13.54
N SER A 94 -7.12 -11.81 -12.33
CA SER A 94 -6.01 -12.41 -11.57
C SER A 94 -5.32 -13.52 -12.38
N ASP A 95 -6.10 -14.42 -12.99
CA ASP A 95 -5.56 -15.49 -13.82
C ASP A 95 -4.86 -14.97 -15.08
N GLN A 96 -5.41 -13.92 -15.70
CA GLN A 96 -4.78 -13.28 -16.86
C GLN A 96 -3.45 -12.63 -16.48
N VAL A 97 -3.39 -11.88 -15.38
CA VAL A 97 -2.13 -11.27 -14.89
C VAL A 97 -1.12 -12.36 -14.52
N ILE A 98 -1.56 -13.43 -13.85
CA ILE A 98 -0.66 -14.55 -13.50
C ILE A 98 -0.10 -15.20 -14.76
N ARG A 99 -0.95 -15.49 -15.77
CA ARG A 99 -0.48 -16.03 -17.06
C ARG A 99 0.51 -15.10 -17.74
N PHE A 100 0.22 -13.80 -17.79
CA PHE A 100 1.12 -12.79 -18.34
C PHE A 100 2.51 -12.83 -17.64
N THR A 101 2.53 -12.83 -16.30
CA THR A 101 3.79 -12.85 -15.53
C THR A 101 4.57 -14.16 -15.67
N LYS A 102 3.93 -15.25 -16.09
CA LYS A 102 4.59 -16.53 -16.42
C LYS A 102 5.19 -16.52 -17.82
N GLN A 103 4.45 -15.97 -18.79
CA GLN A 103 4.87 -15.91 -20.20
C GLN A 103 5.98 -14.89 -20.45
N HIS A 104 6.02 -13.80 -19.68
CA HIS A 104 6.98 -12.72 -19.88
C HIS A 104 7.96 -12.59 -18.72
N ARG A 105 9.27 -12.62 -19.02
CA ARG A 105 10.33 -12.42 -18.01
C ARG A 105 10.52 -10.94 -17.64
N LYS A 106 10.20 -10.03 -18.56
CA LYS A 106 10.31 -8.56 -18.42
C LYS A 106 9.26 -7.86 -19.31
N ILE A 107 9.00 -6.57 -19.04
CA ILE A 107 8.20 -5.71 -19.90
C ILE A 107 9.07 -5.19 -21.05
N THR A 108 8.56 -5.25 -22.28
CA THR A 108 9.24 -4.89 -23.53
C THR A 108 8.32 -4.11 -24.46
N LYS A 109 8.82 -3.69 -25.62
CA LYS A 109 8.09 -2.88 -26.60
C LYS A 109 6.86 -3.60 -27.14
N GLU A 110 6.92 -4.93 -27.20
CA GLU A 110 5.86 -5.80 -27.71
C GLU A 110 4.71 -5.97 -26.71
N ASN A 111 4.97 -5.87 -25.41
CA ASN A 111 4.01 -6.27 -24.38
C ASN A 111 3.58 -5.15 -23.39
N TYR A 112 4.25 -4.00 -23.37
CA TYR A 112 3.98 -2.97 -22.34
C TYR A 112 2.54 -2.41 -22.39
N LYS A 113 1.96 -2.22 -23.59
CA LYS A 113 0.57 -1.76 -23.73
C LYS A 113 -0.42 -2.80 -23.21
N GLY A 114 -0.21 -4.07 -23.56
CA GLY A 114 -1.02 -5.19 -23.10
C GLY A 114 -0.95 -5.34 -21.57
N PHE A 115 0.26 -5.26 -21.00
CA PHE A 115 0.45 -5.22 -19.55
C PHE A 115 -0.30 -4.05 -18.90
N TYR A 116 -0.14 -2.84 -19.42
CA TYR A 116 -0.78 -1.64 -18.85
C TYR A 116 -2.30 -1.76 -18.83
N GLY A 117 -2.91 -2.18 -19.94
CA GLY A 117 -4.36 -2.37 -20.02
C GLY A 117 -4.85 -3.44 -19.05
N LEU A 118 -4.22 -4.61 -19.06
CA LEU A 118 -4.57 -5.74 -18.19
C LEU A 118 -4.39 -5.39 -16.71
N TYR A 119 -3.27 -4.79 -16.35
CA TYR A 119 -2.96 -4.48 -14.95
C TYR A 119 -3.86 -3.38 -14.40
N ASN A 120 -4.24 -2.38 -15.21
CA ASN A 120 -5.19 -1.36 -14.79
C ASN A 120 -6.60 -1.91 -14.55
N GLN A 121 -7.05 -2.83 -15.42
CA GLN A 121 -8.30 -3.57 -15.19
C GLN A 121 -8.23 -4.34 -13.87
N PHE A 122 -7.15 -5.09 -13.65
CA PHE A 122 -6.94 -5.84 -12.42
C PHE A 122 -6.95 -4.94 -11.18
N ILE A 123 -6.15 -3.87 -11.14
CA ILE A 123 -6.06 -2.97 -9.98
C ILE A 123 -7.41 -2.30 -9.70
N ALA A 124 -8.16 -1.92 -10.74
CA ALA A 124 -9.46 -1.30 -10.53
C ALA A 124 -10.45 -2.23 -9.82
N HIS A 125 -10.53 -3.48 -10.27
CA HIS A 125 -11.39 -4.49 -9.64
C HIS A 125 -10.88 -4.90 -8.26
N HIS A 126 -9.56 -5.02 -8.08
CA HIS A 126 -8.92 -5.30 -6.79
C HIS A 126 -9.32 -4.26 -5.74
N MET A 127 -9.18 -2.97 -6.07
CA MET A 127 -9.53 -1.89 -5.16
C MET A 127 -11.03 -1.78 -4.89
N ALA A 128 -11.86 -1.96 -5.93
CA ALA A 128 -13.32 -1.94 -5.76
C ALA A 128 -13.81 -3.08 -4.86
N THR A 129 -13.25 -4.29 -4.99
CA THR A 129 -13.54 -5.43 -4.11
C THR A 129 -13.15 -5.13 -2.67
N TYR A 130 -11.94 -4.59 -2.44
CA TYR A 130 -11.47 -4.21 -1.11
C TYR A 130 -12.44 -3.22 -0.44
N TRP A 131 -12.74 -2.11 -1.11
CA TRP A 131 -13.57 -1.04 -0.56
C TRP A 131 -15.03 -1.43 -0.40
N ALA A 132 -15.57 -2.26 -1.30
CA ALA A 132 -16.91 -2.82 -1.12
C ALA A 132 -16.99 -3.70 0.13
N ALA A 133 -16.02 -4.61 0.31
CA ALA A 133 -15.99 -5.50 1.47
C ALA A 133 -15.76 -4.72 2.78
N ASP A 134 -14.87 -3.74 2.77
CA ASP A 134 -14.62 -2.82 3.89
C ASP A 134 -15.90 -2.09 4.33
N TYR A 135 -16.63 -1.47 3.40
CA TYR A 135 -17.89 -0.80 3.69
C TYR A 135 -18.97 -1.73 4.25
N LEU A 136 -19.14 -2.91 3.64
CA LEU A 136 -20.17 -3.84 4.07
C LEU A 136 -19.90 -4.36 5.48
N ARG A 137 -18.62 -4.60 5.82
CA ARG A 137 -18.20 -4.98 7.18
C ARG A 137 -18.44 -3.87 8.20
N ASP A 138 -18.08 -2.63 7.85
CA ASP A 138 -18.30 -1.46 8.71
C ASP A 138 -19.79 -1.26 9.03
N LYS A 139 -20.66 -1.41 8.03
CA LYS A 139 -22.10 -1.11 8.18
C LYS A 139 -22.97 -2.25 8.70
N PHE A 140 -22.64 -3.49 8.38
CA PHE A 140 -23.54 -4.62 8.62
C PHE A 140 -22.90 -5.74 9.46
N GLY A 141 -21.65 -5.56 9.90
CA GLY A 141 -20.92 -6.60 10.62
C GLY A 141 -20.54 -7.79 9.73
N LYS A 142 -20.09 -8.88 10.37
CA LYS A 142 -19.64 -10.10 9.67
C LYS A 142 -20.73 -11.14 9.44
N GLN A 143 -21.86 -11.07 10.14
CA GLN A 143 -22.83 -12.17 10.16
C GLN A 143 -23.67 -12.19 8.87
N HIS A 144 -23.58 -13.33 8.16
CA HIS A 144 -24.47 -13.80 7.09
C HIS A 144 -24.71 -12.87 5.89
N ASN A 145 -23.69 -12.16 5.39
CA ASN A 145 -23.78 -11.52 4.08
C ASN A 145 -23.05 -12.33 3.00
N ILE A 146 -23.83 -13.04 2.17
CA ILE A 146 -23.33 -13.83 1.02
C ILE A 146 -22.40 -12.99 0.12
N ALA A 147 -22.66 -11.68 -0.02
CA ALA A 147 -21.83 -10.80 -0.82
C ALA A 147 -20.43 -10.60 -0.22
N ILE A 148 -20.33 -10.40 1.11
CA ILE A 148 -19.03 -10.26 1.80
C ILE A 148 -18.20 -11.54 1.60
N ASN A 149 -18.79 -12.72 1.77
CA ASN A 149 -18.09 -14.00 1.59
C ASN A 149 -17.56 -14.17 0.15
N LYS A 150 -18.33 -13.76 -0.86
CA LYS A 150 -17.89 -13.81 -2.26
C LYS A 150 -16.73 -12.84 -2.52
N LEU A 151 -16.81 -11.62 -1.99
CA LEU A 151 -15.75 -10.63 -2.11
C LEU A 151 -14.47 -11.08 -1.40
N ASP A 152 -14.58 -11.65 -0.20
CA ASP A 152 -13.44 -12.13 0.58
C ASP A 152 -12.75 -13.33 -0.09
N ARG A 153 -13.50 -14.26 -0.68
CA ARG A 153 -12.92 -15.35 -1.48
C ARG A 153 -12.14 -14.83 -2.68
N ALA A 154 -12.70 -13.88 -3.42
CA ALA A 154 -12.01 -13.25 -4.54
C ALA A 154 -10.78 -12.44 -4.07
N TRP A 155 -10.87 -11.81 -2.90
CA TRP A 155 -9.75 -11.12 -2.26
C TRP A 155 -8.59 -12.07 -1.97
N VAL A 156 -8.85 -13.15 -1.23
CA VAL A 156 -7.83 -14.16 -0.90
C VAL A 156 -7.20 -14.76 -2.15
N TYR A 157 -8.00 -15.06 -3.18
CA TYR A 157 -7.49 -15.64 -4.42
C TYR A 157 -6.42 -14.76 -5.12
N ASN A 158 -6.59 -13.44 -5.07
CA ASN A 158 -5.73 -12.51 -5.79
C ASN A 158 -4.50 -12.01 -5.01
N GLU A 159 -4.35 -12.35 -3.72
CA GLU A 159 -3.23 -11.88 -2.88
C GLU A 159 -1.84 -12.21 -3.47
N LYS A 160 -1.76 -13.27 -4.28
CA LYS A 160 -0.55 -13.71 -4.99
C LYS A 160 -0.19 -12.87 -6.23
N VAL A 161 -1.09 -12.03 -6.73
CA VAL A 161 -0.93 -11.32 -8.01
C VAL A 161 0.05 -10.15 -7.88
N ILE A 162 -0.15 -9.25 -6.90
CA ILE A 162 0.72 -8.08 -6.72
C ILE A 162 2.19 -8.50 -6.54
N PRO A 163 2.56 -9.45 -5.65
CA PRO A 163 3.96 -9.89 -5.53
C PRO A 163 4.58 -10.39 -6.83
N ARG A 164 3.81 -11.07 -7.69
CA ARG A 164 4.29 -11.55 -9.00
C ARG A 164 4.54 -10.39 -9.96
N VAL A 165 3.66 -9.40 -9.98
CA VAL A 165 3.84 -8.20 -10.81
C VAL A 165 5.05 -7.40 -10.32
N GLU A 166 5.23 -7.23 -9.02
CA GLU A 166 6.40 -6.54 -8.46
C GLU A 166 7.71 -7.25 -8.83
N GLN A 167 7.74 -8.59 -8.82
CA GLN A 167 8.91 -9.35 -9.30
C GLN A 167 9.19 -9.10 -10.79
N LEU A 168 8.14 -9.06 -11.63
CA LEU A 168 8.27 -8.76 -13.06
C LEU A 168 8.81 -7.33 -13.28
N LEU A 169 8.26 -6.35 -12.57
CA LEU A 169 8.72 -4.97 -12.62
C LEU A 169 10.16 -4.86 -12.13
N ASP A 170 10.54 -5.50 -11.03
CA ASP A 170 11.92 -5.47 -10.52
C ASP A 170 12.94 -6.11 -11.47
N ARG A 171 12.58 -7.16 -12.19
CA ARG A 171 13.44 -7.70 -13.26
C ARG A 171 13.56 -6.71 -14.42
N THR A 172 12.45 -6.08 -14.80
CA THR A 172 12.40 -5.09 -15.88
C THR A 172 13.25 -3.87 -15.55
N LEU A 173 13.05 -3.27 -14.37
CA LEU A 173 13.75 -2.06 -13.93
C LEU A 173 15.26 -2.28 -13.78
N ARG A 174 15.69 -3.47 -13.33
CA ARG A 174 17.11 -3.85 -13.33
C ARG A 174 17.68 -3.98 -14.73
N TRP A 175 16.94 -4.62 -15.65
CA TRP A 175 17.36 -4.73 -17.04
C TRP A 175 17.50 -3.35 -17.71
N VAL A 176 16.50 -2.47 -17.53
CA VAL A 176 16.54 -1.08 -18.03
C VAL A 176 17.71 -0.32 -17.45
N ALA A 177 17.91 -0.40 -16.12
CA ALA A 177 19.01 0.30 -15.47
C ALA A 177 20.38 -0.13 -16.01
N ASN A 178 20.62 -1.45 -16.09
CA ASN A 178 21.88 -1.98 -16.59
C ASN A 178 22.13 -1.62 -18.05
N THR A 179 21.12 -1.79 -18.91
CA THR A 179 21.22 -1.51 -20.35
C THR A 179 21.40 -0.01 -20.60
N GLY A 180 20.73 0.84 -19.83
CA GLY A 180 20.87 2.29 -19.84
C GLY A 180 22.10 2.82 -19.09
N LYS A 181 23.02 1.94 -18.65
CA LYS A 181 24.26 2.29 -17.93
C LYS A 181 24.03 3.16 -16.69
N VAL A 182 22.91 2.97 -15.98
CA VAL A 182 22.63 3.59 -14.68
C VAL A 182 22.69 2.55 -13.55
N PRO A 183 23.12 2.91 -12.33
CA PRO A 183 23.16 1.97 -11.22
C PRO A 183 21.82 1.26 -10.99
N ALA A 184 21.82 -0.07 -10.83
CA ALA A 184 20.61 -0.90 -10.76
C ALA A 184 19.55 -0.40 -9.75
N LYS A 185 19.99 0.12 -8.59
CA LYS A 185 19.09 0.69 -7.56
C LYS A 185 18.28 1.89 -8.04
N LEU A 186 18.81 2.66 -8.98
CA LEU A 186 18.16 3.85 -9.53
C LEU A 186 17.05 3.52 -10.53
N GLY A 187 17.02 2.30 -11.08
CA GLY A 187 15.88 1.82 -11.87
C GLY A 187 14.57 1.85 -11.08
N ARG A 188 14.62 1.64 -9.75
CA ARG A 188 13.44 1.64 -8.87
C ARG A 188 12.78 3.01 -8.69
N VAL A 189 13.40 4.09 -9.18
CA VAL A 189 12.84 5.45 -9.11
C VAL A 189 12.46 6.02 -10.49
N LEU A 190 12.25 5.14 -11.46
CA LEU A 190 11.58 5.46 -12.72
C LEU A 190 10.07 5.45 -12.53
N THR A 191 9.35 6.36 -13.18
CA THR A 191 7.90 6.24 -13.34
C THR A 191 7.56 5.24 -14.45
N TRP A 192 6.28 4.87 -14.57
CA TRP A 192 5.78 4.08 -15.69
C TRP A 192 6.00 4.78 -17.04
N ASP A 193 5.74 6.08 -17.11
CA ASP A 193 5.95 6.87 -18.33
C ASP A 193 7.43 6.88 -18.73
N GLU A 194 8.36 7.00 -17.77
CA GLU A 194 9.80 6.94 -18.05
C GLU A 194 10.28 5.54 -18.43
N LEU A 195 9.73 4.50 -17.79
CA LEU A 195 9.98 3.11 -18.19
C LEU A 195 9.53 2.87 -19.64
N THR A 196 8.35 3.36 -20.02
CA THR A 196 7.83 3.19 -21.38
C THR A 196 8.56 4.07 -22.40
N ALA A 197 9.00 5.28 -22.03
CA ALA A 197 9.86 6.11 -22.88
C ALA A 197 11.17 5.37 -23.20
N TYR A 198 11.79 4.74 -22.20
CA TYR A 198 12.97 3.91 -22.43
C TYR A 198 12.68 2.71 -23.34
N ILE A 199 11.59 1.99 -23.10
CA ILE A 199 11.23 0.81 -23.90
C ILE A 199 10.97 1.18 -25.37
N ASN A 200 10.38 2.35 -25.63
CA ASN A 200 10.06 2.76 -26.99
C ASN A 200 11.26 3.39 -27.72
N ASN A 201 12.02 4.24 -27.03
CA ASN A 201 12.97 5.18 -27.63
C ASN A 201 14.38 5.12 -27.02
N GLY A 202 14.61 4.35 -25.96
CA GLY A 202 15.89 4.29 -25.25
C GLY A 202 16.17 5.48 -24.32
N GLU A 203 15.18 6.35 -24.08
CA GLU A 203 15.33 7.56 -23.27
C GLU A 203 15.22 7.28 -21.76
N LEU A 204 16.18 7.76 -20.98
CA LEU A 204 16.13 7.75 -19.51
C LEU A 204 16.38 9.14 -18.92
N PRO A 205 15.79 9.44 -17.75
CA PRO A 205 16.19 10.61 -16.98
C PRO A 205 17.67 10.55 -16.61
N SER A 206 18.31 11.72 -16.51
CA SER A 206 19.72 11.79 -16.10
C SER A 206 19.98 11.10 -14.76
N THR A 207 21.17 10.52 -14.60
CA THR A 207 21.61 9.92 -13.34
C THR A 207 21.50 10.90 -12.15
N LYS A 208 21.73 12.20 -12.38
CA LYS A 208 21.56 13.26 -11.37
C LYS A 208 20.11 13.33 -10.89
N THR A 209 19.15 13.33 -11.81
CA THR A 209 17.71 13.31 -11.51
C THR A 209 17.33 12.05 -10.73
N LEU A 210 17.79 10.88 -11.16
CA LEU A 210 17.47 9.61 -10.50
C LEU A 210 18.06 9.54 -9.09
N ARG A 211 19.30 10.03 -8.87
CA ARG A 211 19.91 10.10 -7.54
C ARG A 211 19.10 10.98 -6.58
N ALA A 212 18.63 12.14 -7.05
CA ALA A 212 17.79 13.03 -6.25
C ALA A 212 16.47 12.35 -5.83
N ARG A 213 15.83 11.63 -6.76
CA ARG A 213 14.59 10.87 -6.48
C ARG A 213 14.81 9.69 -5.53
N ASN A 214 15.94 9.03 -5.63
CA ASN A 214 16.29 7.91 -4.75
C ASN A 214 16.46 8.33 -3.29
N GLN A 215 16.79 9.59 -3.02
CA GLN A 215 16.77 10.15 -1.67
C GLN A 215 15.33 10.42 -1.21
N LEU A 216 14.60 11.18 -2.03
CA LEU A 216 13.20 11.51 -1.76
C LEU A 216 12.52 11.92 -3.07
N ALA A 217 11.43 11.22 -3.40
CA ALA A 217 10.54 11.59 -4.49
C ALA A 217 9.11 11.64 -4.01
N VAL A 218 8.33 12.56 -4.57
CA VAL A 218 6.89 12.66 -4.31
C VAL A 218 6.16 12.71 -5.64
N LEU A 219 5.30 11.72 -5.89
CA LEU A 219 4.30 11.73 -6.95
C LEU A 219 3.00 12.26 -6.36
N SER A 220 2.41 13.27 -6.98
CA SER A 220 1.10 13.82 -6.60
C SER A 220 0.16 13.73 -7.79
N TYR A 221 -1.03 13.18 -7.57
CA TYR A 221 -2.11 13.08 -8.53
C TYR A 221 -3.28 13.92 -8.04
N ALA A 222 -3.83 14.77 -8.89
CA ALA A 222 -5.10 15.44 -8.64
C ALA A 222 -5.71 15.92 -9.95
N ASN A 223 -7.05 15.89 -10.04
CA ASN A 223 -7.80 16.38 -11.20
C ASN A 223 -7.25 15.83 -12.55
N SER A 224 -6.98 14.52 -12.57
CA SER A 224 -6.43 13.80 -13.73
C SER A 224 -5.06 14.29 -14.23
N ARG A 225 -4.32 15.04 -13.42
CA ARG A 225 -2.94 15.43 -13.67
C ARG A 225 -2.03 14.81 -12.62
N TYR A 226 -0.78 14.59 -12.97
CA TYR A 226 0.24 14.21 -12.00
C TYR A 226 1.43 15.15 -12.03
N ALA A 227 2.15 15.22 -10.91
CA ALA A 227 3.40 15.93 -10.77
C ALA A 227 4.40 15.07 -10.00
N LEU A 228 5.65 15.08 -10.46
CA LEU A 228 6.77 14.42 -9.79
C LEU A 228 7.72 15.47 -9.23
N ALA A 229 7.92 15.45 -7.91
CA ALA A 229 8.86 16.30 -7.21
C ALA A 229 10.03 15.48 -6.65
N ALA A 230 11.22 16.09 -6.64
CA ALA A 230 12.42 15.58 -5.97
C ALA A 230 13.17 16.73 -5.29
N GLY A 231 14.18 16.43 -4.47
CA GLY A 231 15.03 17.44 -3.84
C GLY A 231 14.26 18.40 -2.92
N GLN A 232 14.50 19.70 -3.04
CA GLN A 232 13.90 20.71 -2.15
C GLN A 232 12.37 20.73 -2.22
N LYS A 233 11.78 20.61 -3.41
CA LYS A 233 10.32 20.58 -3.58
C LYS A 233 9.69 19.37 -2.87
N ALA A 234 10.32 18.20 -2.98
CA ALA A 234 9.84 17.00 -2.27
C ALA A 234 10.00 17.14 -0.75
N ARG A 235 11.09 17.75 -0.27
CA ARG A 235 11.30 18.03 1.16
C ARG A 235 10.25 18.97 1.74
N GLN A 236 9.85 20.00 0.99
CA GLN A 236 8.79 20.92 1.42
C GLN A 236 7.46 20.19 1.60
N ILE A 237 7.09 19.35 0.64
CA ILE A 237 5.87 18.52 0.70
C ILE A 237 5.93 17.55 1.89
N MET A 238 7.06 16.87 2.10
CA MET A 238 7.25 15.96 3.22
C MET A 238 7.06 16.68 4.57
N ARG A 239 7.59 17.90 4.73
CA ARG A 239 7.39 18.70 5.96
C ARG A 239 5.91 18.98 6.19
N GLN A 240 5.18 19.42 5.16
CA GLN A 240 3.74 19.68 5.26
C GLN A 240 2.95 18.44 5.69
N LEU A 241 3.30 17.26 5.16
CA LEU A 241 2.68 15.98 5.57
C LEU A 241 3.02 15.56 7.01
N GLN A 242 4.19 15.95 7.54
CA GLN A 242 4.64 15.60 8.88
C GLN A 242 4.08 16.52 9.98
N THR A 243 3.87 17.81 9.70
CA THR A 243 3.30 18.77 10.68
C THR A 243 1.90 18.36 11.15
N ILE A 244 1.18 17.56 10.36
CA ILE A 244 -0.15 17.02 10.67
C ILE A 244 -0.15 15.98 11.82
N LYS A 245 1.03 15.46 12.26
CA LYS A 245 1.10 14.19 13.02
C LYS A 245 1.63 14.25 14.46
N LYS A 246 1.92 15.42 15.04
CA LYS A 246 2.56 15.49 16.38
C LYS A 246 1.63 15.26 17.60
N THR A 247 0.34 15.00 17.39
CA THR A 247 -0.66 14.75 18.45
C THR A 247 -1.47 13.45 18.27
N ALA A 248 -1.00 12.53 17.42
CA ALA A 248 -1.80 11.37 17.03
C ALA A 248 -1.79 10.26 18.10
N LYS A 249 -2.93 10.09 18.78
CA LYS A 249 -3.24 8.91 19.59
C LYS A 249 -3.03 7.63 18.74
N ILE A 250 -2.33 6.63 19.28
CA ILE A 250 -2.16 5.34 18.61
C ILE A 250 -3.33 4.45 19.04
N THR A 251 -4.24 4.18 18.11
CA THR A 251 -5.40 3.31 18.33
C THR A 251 -5.57 2.36 17.17
N GLY A 252 -5.99 1.13 17.42
CA GLY A 252 -6.31 0.15 16.39
C GLY A 252 -7.38 -0.84 16.88
N THR A 253 -7.60 -1.88 16.09
CA THR A 253 -8.52 -2.95 16.44
C THR A 253 -7.82 -3.96 17.34
N ALA A 254 -8.40 -4.21 18.51
CA ALA A 254 -8.04 -5.32 19.38
C ALA A 254 -8.29 -6.65 18.68
N SER A 255 -7.26 -7.46 18.46
CA SER A 255 -7.39 -8.81 17.91
C SER A 255 -7.25 -9.91 18.97
N VAL A 256 -6.39 -9.69 19.96
CA VAL A 256 -6.21 -10.53 21.14
C VAL A 256 -6.14 -9.57 22.33
N PRO A 257 -7.08 -9.69 23.30
CA PRO A 257 -7.13 -8.81 24.46
C PRO A 257 -5.92 -9.02 25.38
N GLY A 258 -5.76 -8.13 26.36
CA GLY A 258 -4.67 -8.17 27.33
C GLY A 258 -3.79 -6.92 27.30
N ARG A 259 -2.92 -6.82 28.30
CA ARG A 259 -2.07 -5.65 28.51
C ARG A 259 -0.61 -6.04 28.58
N ALA A 260 0.25 -5.22 27.99
CA ALA A 260 1.68 -5.43 28.01
C ALA A 260 2.43 -4.10 28.11
N LYS A 261 3.42 -4.05 29.00
CA LYS A 261 4.43 -2.98 29.01
C LYS A 261 5.74 -3.50 28.46
N GLY A 262 6.37 -2.77 27.56
CA GLY A 262 7.66 -3.17 27.03
C GLY A 262 8.28 -2.13 26.13
N ILE A 263 9.55 -2.35 25.83
CA ILE A 263 10.29 -1.49 24.90
C ILE A 263 9.89 -1.84 23.47
N VAL A 264 9.56 -0.82 22.69
CA VAL A 264 9.27 -0.91 21.26
C VAL A 264 10.50 -1.34 20.49
N GLN A 265 10.28 -2.27 19.56
CA GLN A 265 11.19 -2.53 18.46
C GLN A 265 10.42 -2.53 17.15
N VAL A 266 10.67 -1.52 16.33
CA VAL A 266 10.05 -1.28 15.03
C VAL A 266 10.77 -2.10 13.96
N ILE A 267 10.06 -3.03 13.33
CA ILE A 267 10.57 -3.86 12.24
C ILE A 267 9.88 -3.46 10.94
N SER A 268 10.48 -2.52 10.21
CA SER A 268 9.98 -2.06 8.91
C SER A 268 10.49 -2.87 7.72
N LYS A 269 11.57 -3.63 7.89
CA LYS A 269 12.22 -4.43 6.83
C LYS A 269 12.48 -5.86 7.32
N ILE A 270 12.35 -6.83 6.41
CA ILE A 270 12.60 -8.25 6.73
C ILE A 270 14.05 -8.47 7.22
N ALA A 271 15.01 -7.71 6.70
CA ALA A 271 16.42 -7.81 7.10
C ALA A 271 16.65 -7.50 8.59
N ASP A 272 15.79 -6.68 9.21
CA ASP A 272 15.93 -6.28 10.61
C ASP A 272 15.28 -7.28 11.58
N LEU A 273 14.50 -8.25 11.09
CA LEU A 273 13.88 -9.29 11.92
C LEU A 273 14.90 -10.07 12.76
N LYS A 274 16.10 -10.31 12.21
CA LYS A 274 17.17 -11.03 12.90
C LYS A 274 17.63 -10.32 14.18
N LYS A 275 17.41 -9.02 14.29
CA LYS A 275 17.79 -8.20 15.44
C LYS A 275 16.69 -8.13 16.50
N PHE A 276 15.54 -8.74 16.28
CA PHE A 276 14.40 -8.67 17.20
C PHE A 276 14.73 -9.35 18.54
N LYS A 277 14.64 -8.59 19.63
CA LYS A 277 14.95 -9.08 20.97
C LYS A 277 13.70 -9.66 21.66
N PRO A 278 13.82 -10.78 22.39
CA PRO A 278 12.73 -11.29 23.22
C PRO A 278 12.19 -10.26 24.22
N GLY A 279 10.89 -10.34 24.50
CA GLY A 279 10.21 -9.48 25.48
C GLY A 279 9.93 -8.05 25.01
N ARG A 280 10.27 -7.69 23.76
CA ARG A 280 9.98 -6.39 23.15
C ARG A 280 8.56 -6.33 22.59
N ILE A 281 8.07 -5.11 22.40
CA ILE A 281 6.81 -4.84 21.69
C ILE A 281 7.14 -4.79 20.20
N LEU A 282 6.64 -5.75 19.42
CA LEU A 282 6.86 -5.79 17.99
C LEU A 282 5.94 -4.77 17.31
N VAL A 283 6.53 -3.80 16.63
CA VAL A 283 5.80 -2.80 15.84
C VAL A 283 6.19 -2.95 14.38
N THR A 284 5.23 -3.21 13.48
CA THR A 284 5.54 -3.43 12.05
C THR A 284 4.36 -3.04 11.16
N PRO A 285 4.56 -2.62 9.89
CA PRO A 285 3.43 -2.28 9.03
C PRO A 285 2.47 -3.45 8.83
N MET A 286 3.01 -4.65 8.60
CA MET A 286 2.26 -5.89 8.41
C MET A 286 3.18 -7.10 8.60
N THR A 287 2.66 -8.19 9.14
CA THR A 287 3.41 -9.45 9.30
C THR A 287 3.26 -10.38 8.10
N ARG A 288 4.24 -11.27 7.90
CA ARG A 288 4.23 -12.37 6.93
C ARG A 288 4.79 -13.64 7.61
N PRO A 289 4.72 -14.84 7.00
CA PRO A 289 5.27 -16.06 7.62
C PRO A 289 6.74 -15.97 8.07
N THR A 290 7.54 -15.11 7.44
CA THR A 290 8.92 -14.82 7.87
C THR A 290 9.04 -14.17 9.25
N PHE A 291 7.95 -13.59 9.79
CA PHE A 291 7.90 -12.95 11.10
C PHE A 291 7.68 -13.96 12.25
N ASN A 292 7.35 -15.22 11.97
CA ASN A 292 7.00 -16.21 13.01
C ASN A 292 8.00 -16.28 14.17
N PRO A 293 9.33 -16.28 13.94
CA PRO A 293 10.30 -16.29 15.05
C PRO A 293 10.24 -15.04 15.93
N ALA A 294 9.95 -13.87 15.35
CA ALA A 294 9.82 -12.62 16.09
C ALA A 294 8.48 -12.55 16.84
N LEU A 295 7.40 -13.02 16.21
CA LEU A 295 6.06 -13.07 16.81
C LEU A 295 6.05 -13.91 18.10
N LYS A 296 6.68 -15.09 18.08
CA LYS A 296 6.84 -15.96 19.26
C LYS A 296 7.60 -15.30 20.42
N LYS A 297 8.46 -14.33 20.12
CA LYS A 297 9.33 -13.65 21.10
C LYS A 297 8.73 -12.35 21.64
N ALA A 298 7.66 -11.86 21.02
CA ALA A 298 7.10 -10.54 21.30
C ALA A 298 6.23 -10.57 22.57
N LYS A 299 6.25 -9.47 23.33
CA LYS A 299 5.37 -9.30 24.51
C LYS A 299 4.00 -8.73 24.13
N ALA A 300 3.96 -7.97 23.04
CA ALA A 300 2.73 -7.59 22.34
C ALA A 300 3.06 -7.29 20.87
N ILE A 301 2.04 -7.33 20.03
CA ILE A 301 2.16 -7.10 18.59
C ILE A 301 1.31 -5.88 18.24
N ILE A 302 1.91 -4.92 17.55
CA ILE A 302 1.23 -3.75 16.99
C ILE A 302 1.48 -3.73 15.50
N THR A 303 0.41 -3.71 14.70
CA THR A 303 0.53 -3.50 13.26
C THR A 303 -0.20 -2.25 12.77
N ASP A 304 0.35 -1.58 11.77
CA ASP A 304 -0.35 -0.47 11.11
C ASP A 304 -1.52 -0.96 10.27
N GLU A 305 -1.42 -2.18 9.73
CA GLU A 305 -2.38 -2.77 8.81
C GLU A 305 -2.84 -4.16 9.24
N GLY A 306 -4.00 -4.58 8.73
CA GLY A 306 -4.58 -5.90 8.94
C GLY A 306 -5.95 -5.85 9.62
N GLY A 307 -6.76 -6.89 9.37
CA GLY A 307 -8.03 -7.15 10.06
C GLY A 307 -7.96 -8.40 10.94
N LEU A 308 -9.02 -8.72 11.67
CA LEU A 308 -9.05 -9.79 12.70
C LEU A 308 -8.64 -11.21 12.23
N LEU A 309 -8.53 -11.41 10.91
CA LEU A 309 -8.11 -12.65 10.26
C LEU A 309 -6.75 -12.54 9.58
N CYS A 310 -6.02 -11.44 9.77
CA CYS A 310 -4.69 -11.28 9.19
C CYS A 310 -3.68 -12.20 9.89
N HIS A 311 -2.54 -12.39 9.25
CA HIS A 311 -1.45 -13.21 9.77
C HIS A 311 -1.05 -12.85 11.22
N ALA A 312 -0.97 -11.55 11.55
CA ALA A 312 -0.64 -11.09 12.90
C ALA A 312 -1.68 -11.52 13.92
N ALA A 313 -2.97 -11.36 13.61
CA ALA A 313 -4.08 -11.70 14.49
C ALA A 313 -4.20 -13.22 14.71
N ILE A 314 -3.96 -14.03 13.67
CA ILE A 314 -3.98 -15.49 13.79
C ILE A 314 -2.87 -15.97 14.71
N LEU A 315 -1.62 -15.54 14.48
CA LEU A 315 -0.49 -16.02 15.28
C LEU A 315 -0.48 -15.43 16.70
N ALA A 316 -0.98 -14.22 16.87
CA ALA A 316 -1.16 -13.65 18.20
C ALA A 316 -2.09 -14.51 19.06
N ARG A 317 -3.17 -15.07 18.48
CA ARG A 317 -4.06 -16.01 19.18
C ARG A 317 -3.36 -17.32 19.52
N GLU A 318 -2.60 -17.86 18.57
CA GLU A 318 -1.85 -19.11 18.78
C GLU A 318 -0.82 -18.99 19.91
N PHE A 319 -0.16 -17.83 20.02
CA PHE A 319 0.85 -17.59 21.05
C PHE A 319 0.30 -16.92 22.31
N ASN A 320 -1.00 -16.62 22.35
CA ASN A 320 -1.66 -15.89 23.44
C ASN A 320 -0.98 -14.55 23.79
N ILE A 321 -0.67 -13.75 22.77
CA ILE A 321 0.04 -12.47 22.88
C ILE A 321 -0.94 -11.31 22.60
N PRO A 322 -1.01 -10.27 23.46
CA PRO A 322 -1.81 -9.08 23.20
C PRO A 322 -1.49 -8.46 21.84
N CYS A 323 -2.52 -8.17 21.05
CA CYS A 323 -2.32 -7.76 19.66
C CYS A 323 -3.32 -6.71 19.19
N ILE A 324 -2.79 -5.57 18.77
CA ILE A 324 -3.54 -4.46 18.17
C ILE A 324 -3.13 -4.36 16.70
N ILE A 325 -4.12 -4.41 15.81
CA ILE A 325 -3.91 -4.35 14.37
C ILE A 325 -4.57 -3.12 13.78
N GLY A 326 -4.14 -2.70 12.59
CA GLY A 326 -4.82 -1.62 11.88
C GLY A 326 -4.66 -0.25 12.56
N THR A 327 -3.53 -0.01 13.26
CA THR A 327 -3.28 1.28 13.94
C THR A 327 -3.04 2.45 12.99
N LYS A 328 -2.73 2.16 11.72
CA LYS A 328 -2.45 3.11 10.63
C LYS A 328 -1.22 4.00 10.81
N ASN A 329 -0.66 4.12 12.01
CA ASN A 329 0.41 5.08 12.31
C ASN A 329 1.44 4.64 13.36
N ALA A 330 1.32 3.48 13.99
CA ALA A 330 2.18 3.07 15.11
C ALA A 330 3.65 3.02 14.74
N THR A 331 4.02 2.46 13.57
CA THR A 331 5.45 2.36 13.16
C THR A 331 6.13 3.71 12.97
N ARG A 332 5.35 4.78 12.84
CA ARG A 332 5.87 6.12 12.62
C ARG A 332 5.82 7.00 13.86
N VAL A 333 4.84 6.78 14.73
CA VAL A 333 4.75 7.48 16.03
C VAL A 333 5.76 6.86 16.99
N LEU A 334 5.77 5.54 17.11
CA LEU A 334 6.70 4.81 17.97
C LEU A 334 8.09 4.75 17.34
N LYS A 335 9.11 4.79 18.19
CA LYS A 335 10.52 4.66 17.86
C LYS A 335 11.12 3.45 18.57
N ASP A 336 12.17 2.89 17.97
CA ASP A 336 12.98 1.88 18.65
C ASP A 336 13.45 2.43 19.99
N GLY A 337 13.20 1.68 21.06
CA GLY A 337 13.58 2.10 22.41
C GLY A 337 12.44 2.74 23.22
N ASP A 338 11.34 3.17 22.60
CA ASP A 338 10.21 3.75 23.34
C ASP A 338 9.65 2.75 24.35
N LEU A 339 9.47 3.18 25.60
CA LEU A 339 8.72 2.40 26.58
C LEU A 339 7.23 2.66 26.35
N VAL A 340 6.45 1.60 26.13
CA VAL A 340 5.01 1.73 25.89
C VAL A 340 4.19 0.81 26.79
N GLU A 341 2.96 1.22 27.05
CA GLU A 341 1.87 0.37 27.50
C GLU A 341 0.94 0.09 26.32
N VAL A 342 0.73 -1.19 26.04
CA VAL A 342 -0.24 -1.70 25.08
C VAL A 342 -1.45 -2.17 25.86
N ASP A 343 -2.58 -1.49 25.69
CA ASP A 343 -3.88 -1.93 26.19
C ASP A 343 -4.68 -2.47 25.00
N ALA A 344 -4.52 -3.77 24.74
CA ALA A 344 -5.22 -4.44 23.67
C ALA A 344 -6.68 -4.76 24.03
N ASP A 345 -7.13 -4.53 25.27
CA ASP A 345 -8.56 -4.57 25.61
C ASP A 345 -9.28 -3.37 24.98
N LYS A 346 -8.64 -2.20 25.01
CA LYS A 346 -9.17 -0.95 24.45
C LYS A 346 -8.66 -0.63 23.05
N GLY A 347 -7.67 -1.38 22.56
CA GLY A 347 -7.01 -1.11 21.28
C GLY A 347 -6.20 0.19 21.30
N ILE A 348 -5.57 0.53 22.43
CA ILE A 348 -4.83 1.79 22.62
C ILE A 348 -3.37 1.49 22.96
N VAL A 349 -2.45 2.30 22.43
CA VAL A 349 -1.03 2.29 22.81
C VAL A 349 -0.65 3.65 23.38
N LYS A 350 0.00 3.64 24.56
CA LYS A 350 0.48 4.84 25.24
C LYS A 350 2.00 4.77 25.40
N ILE A 351 2.69 5.84 25.02
CA ILE A 351 4.12 6.02 25.32
C ILE A 351 4.21 6.45 26.79
N LEU A 352 5.10 5.79 27.55
CA LEU A 352 5.27 5.99 28.99
C LEU A 352 6.40 6.96 29.31
#